data_AF-A0A256IC36-F1
#
_entry.id   AF-A0A256IC36-F1
#
_cell.length_a   1.000
_cell.length_b   1.000
_cell.length_c   1.000
_cell.angle_alpha   90.00
_cell.angle_beta   90.00
_cell.angle_gamma   90.00
#
_symmetry.space_group_name_H-M   'P 1'
#
loop_
_entity.id
_entity.type
_entity.pdbx_description
1 polymer ?
#
loop_
_entity_poly.entity_id
_entity_poly.type
_entity_poly.pdbx_seq_one_letter_code
_entity_poly.pdbx_strand_id
1 'polypeptide(L)'
;MDDRTIDDFDLLETTVGEIHAGFEAGTLTAEGLAEAYLDRIAAHADDLNAVLTVNEAAVDRARELDDRFAADGPVGPLHGIPTAIKDNHDTADMPTTAGSELFAAFVPDEDAFVVERLREAGAVILAKTNLQELSFGVDSVSSLGGETRNPYAPDRRPSGSSGGTAAAIASNLAAVGTGTDTCSSVRSPPAFTSLVGLRPTRGLVSRTGLVPLSATQDTAGPITRTVADAARTLEAMVGYDPDDPVTALGVGEVPAEGYAAHLDADGLEGARIGVARDLFEVSDPENPAADTAEAVVSVVESAMDELEAAGATLVDPVEVVDGDFLDSARVVNKEFERDFDAYLAAHGDTPVDSLRELAESGTMAPSVAERVLDGGILGVAEGVDDDPEYHRALARRETIRTETVNRLVAEDLDALVYPPSMALPVAIPDHQPFSEMRCELSAHTGLPSIVLPAGFADAEGGEALPVGFELLGRPFAEPRLLELGYAYERAAEPRRPPERFA
;
A
#
# COMPACT_ATOMS: atom_id res chain seq x y z
N MET A 1 6.26 9.36 37.22
CA MET A 1 4.85 8.99 37.01
C MET A 1 4.03 10.23 37.29
N ASP A 2 4.11 11.19 36.36
CA ASP A 2 3.16 12.29 36.33
C ASP A 2 2.14 11.87 35.27
N ASP A 3 0.88 11.85 35.67
CA ASP A 3 -0.29 11.42 34.92
C ASP A 3 -0.54 12.42 33.79
N ARG A 4 0.23 12.29 32.70
CA ARG A 4 0.10 13.12 31.49
C ARG A 4 -0.92 12.43 30.58
N THR A 5 -2.20 12.58 30.94
CA THR A 5 -3.31 12.11 30.10
C THR A 5 -3.34 12.87 28.78
N ILE A 6 -3.82 12.20 27.73
CA ILE A 6 -3.93 12.71 26.36
C ILE A 6 -4.97 13.84 26.19
N ASP A 7 -5.60 14.29 27.27
CA ASP A 7 -6.88 15.01 27.28
C ASP A 7 -6.92 16.31 26.44
N ASP A 8 -5.76 16.88 26.09
CA ASP A 8 -5.64 18.11 25.27
C ASP A 8 -4.99 17.89 23.88
N PHE A 9 -4.66 16.66 23.47
CA PHE A 9 -4.07 16.35 22.15
C PHE A 9 -5.14 15.89 21.16
N ASP A 10 -5.21 16.53 19.99
CA ASP A 10 -6.10 16.11 18.91
C ASP A 10 -5.51 14.90 18.17
N LEU A 11 -6.10 13.73 18.42
CA LEU A 11 -5.66 12.46 17.87
C LEU A 11 -6.05 12.28 16.39
N LEU A 12 -7.12 12.95 15.95
CA LEU A 12 -7.73 12.70 14.65
C LEU A 12 -7.02 13.50 13.58
N GLU A 13 -6.69 12.84 12.47
CA GLU A 13 -5.97 13.44 11.35
C GLU A 13 -4.59 14.02 11.70
N THR A 14 -4.10 13.81 12.93
CA THR A 14 -2.75 14.26 13.32
C THR A 14 -1.68 13.60 12.45
N THR A 15 -0.65 14.38 12.15
CA THR A 15 0.52 13.97 11.37
C THR A 15 1.65 13.50 12.29
N VAL A 16 2.60 12.74 11.73
CA VAL A 16 3.82 12.35 12.46
C VAL A 16 4.58 13.58 12.98
N GLY A 17 4.58 14.67 12.21
CA GLY A 17 5.22 15.92 12.61
C GLY A 17 4.59 16.56 13.86
N GLU A 18 3.25 16.56 13.93
CA GLU A 18 2.51 17.11 15.08
C GLU A 18 2.65 16.23 16.33
N ILE A 19 2.65 14.90 16.14
CA ILE A 19 2.93 13.94 17.22
C ILE A 19 4.32 14.21 17.82
N HIS A 20 5.36 14.29 16.98
CA HIS A 20 6.72 14.58 17.45
C HIS A 20 6.81 15.94 18.15
N ALA A 21 6.16 16.97 17.63
CA ALA A 21 6.09 18.27 18.29
C ALA A 21 5.42 18.18 19.68
N GLY A 22 4.40 17.33 19.82
CA GLY A 22 3.77 17.02 21.11
C GLY A 22 4.71 16.34 22.11
N PHE A 23 5.55 15.39 21.64
CA PHE A 23 6.58 14.76 22.48
C PHE A 23 7.63 15.78 22.93
N GLU A 24 8.14 16.61 22.02
CA GLU A 24 9.11 17.66 22.34
C GLU A 24 8.56 18.73 23.31
N ALA A 25 7.29 19.09 23.17
CA ALA A 25 6.60 20.00 24.07
C ALA A 25 6.28 19.37 25.44
N GLY A 26 6.41 18.04 25.57
CA GLY A 26 6.06 17.28 26.76
C GLY A 26 4.55 17.19 27.03
N THR A 27 3.72 17.57 26.05
CA THR A 27 2.25 17.50 26.09
C THR A 27 1.71 16.13 25.66
N LEU A 28 2.56 15.28 25.09
CA LEU A 28 2.25 13.94 24.66
C LEU A 28 3.36 12.97 25.12
N THR A 29 3.01 11.70 25.29
CA THR A 29 3.95 10.58 25.52
C THR A 29 3.64 9.47 24.52
N ALA A 30 4.64 8.68 24.13
CA ALA A 30 4.43 7.55 23.25
C ALA A 30 3.50 6.52 23.90
N GLU A 31 3.64 6.27 25.20
CA GLU A 31 2.74 5.40 25.99
C GLU A 31 1.29 5.85 25.85
N GLY A 32 0.98 7.10 26.21
CA GLY A 32 -0.39 7.62 26.16
C GLY A 32 -0.95 7.61 24.74
N LEU A 33 -0.12 7.93 23.74
CA LEU A 33 -0.51 7.88 22.33
C LEU A 33 -0.85 6.46 21.87
N ALA A 34 -0.04 5.47 22.23
CA ALA A 34 -0.31 4.07 21.93
C ALA A 34 -1.62 3.60 22.59
N GLU A 35 -1.84 3.93 23.86
CA GLU A 35 -3.08 3.62 24.60
C GLU A 35 -4.32 4.23 23.90
N ALA A 36 -4.25 5.50 23.48
CA ALA A 36 -5.39 6.15 22.84
C ALA A 36 -5.74 5.57 21.46
N TYR A 37 -4.75 5.16 20.65
CA TYR A 37 -5.04 4.44 19.40
C TYR A 37 -5.54 3.00 19.66
N LEU A 38 -5.04 2.31 20.69
CA LEU A 38 -5.56 1.00 21.08
C LEU A 38 -7.03 1.08 21.53
N ASP A 39 -7.41 2.14 22.26
CA ASP A 39 -8.80 2.41 22.60
C ASP A 39 -9.68 2.62 21.35
N ARG A 40 -9.16 3.32 20.32
CA ARG A 40 -9.84 3.47 19.04
C ARG A 40 -9.97 2.14 18.29
N ILE A 41 -8.91 1.32 18.26
CA ILE A 41 -8.95 -0.03 17.67
C ILE A 41 -10.05 -0.84 18.34
N ALA A 42 -10.09 -0.86 19.67
CA ALA A 42 -11.12 -1.58 20.43
C ALA A 42 -12.55 -1.06 20.16
N ALA A 43 -12.71 0.24 19.88
CA ALA A 43 -14.00 0.85 19.61
C ALA A 43 -14.51 0.66 18.17
N HIS A 44 -13.61 0.55 17.19
CA HIS A 44 -13.97 0.75 15.77
C HIS A 44 -13.44 -0.31 14.80
N ALA A 45 -12.44 -1.12 15.16
CA ALA A 45 -11.86 -2.07 14.20
C ALA A 45 -12.86 -3.12 13.71
N ASP A 46 -13.73 -3.62 14.59
CA ASP A 46 -14.77 -4.61 14.29
C ASP A 46 -15.88 -4.08 13.36
N ASP A 47 -16.14 -2.76 13.39
CA ASP A 47 -17.10 -2.13 12.47
C ASP A 47 -16.66 -2.25 11.01
N LEU A 48 -15.34 -2.37 10.81
CA LEU A 48 -14.67 -2.38 9.51
C LEU A 48 -14.01 -3.74 9.18
N ASN A 49 -13.89 -4.66 10.14
CA ASN A 49 -13.03 -5.86 10.06
C ASN A 49 -11.60 -5.53 9.57
N ALA A 50 -11.04 -4.42 10.05
CA ALA A 50 -9.77 -3.89 9.55
C ALA A 50 -8.53 -4.50 10.22
N VAL A 51 -8.66 -5.04 11.44
CA VAL A 51 -7.56 -5.56 12.26
C VAL A 51 -7.75 -7.05 12.51
N LEU A 52 -6.69 -7.85 12.33
CA LEU A 52 -6.66 -9.28 12.64
C LEU A 52 -6.07 -9.54 14.03
N THR A 53 -4.97 -8.85 14.35
CA THR A 53 -4.22 -9.05 15.59
C THR A 53 -3.82 -7.70 16.18
N VAL A 54 -3.99 -7.53 17.48
CA VAL A 54 -3.46 -6.40 18.25
C VAL A 54 -2.18 -6.83 18.97
N ASN A 55 -1.15 -5.98 18.97
CA ASN A 55 0.10 -6.23 19.65
C ASN A 55 -0.03 -5.97 21.16
N GLU A 56 0.01 -7.03 21.96
CA GLU A 56 -0.07 -6.93 23.43
C GLU A 56 1.14 -6.20 24.05
N ALA A 57 2.28 -6.15 23.35
CA ALA A 57 3.51 -5.50 23.81
C ALA A 57 3.64 -4.03 23.35
N ALA A 58 2.66 -3.49 22.62
CA ALA A 58 2.74 -2.14 22.05
C ALA A 58 2.98 -1.05 23.11
N VAL A 59 2.23 -1.08 24.22
CA VAL A 59 2.35 -0.07 25.28
C VAL A 59 3.70 -0.16 25.99
N ASP A 60 4.21 -1.38 26.22
CA ASP A 60 5.53 -1.59 26.83
C ASP A 60 6.65 -1.04 25.94
N ARG A 61 6.55 -1.26 24.62
CA ARG A 61 7.47 -0.67 23.64
C ARG A 61 7.38 0.87 23.64
N ALA A 62 6.18 1.42 23.73
CA ALA A 62 5.98 2.86 23.76
C ALA A 62 6.60 3.50 25.02
N ARG A 63 6.46 2.87 26.20
CA ARG A 63 7.15 3.29 27.43
C ARG A 63 8.66 3.26 27.31
N GLU A 64 9.22 2.21 26.70
CA GLU A 64 10.66 2.11 26.46
C GLU A 64 11.15 3.28 25.59
N LEU A 65 10.37 3.66 24.57
CA LEU A 65 10.68 4.80 23.70
C LEU A 65 10.60 6.12 24.45
N ASP A 66 9.62 6.32 25.33
CA ASP A 66 9.56 7.50 26.21
C ASP A 66 10.81 7.62 27.10
N ASP A 67 11.26 6.50 27.70
CA ASP A 67 12.46 6.47 28.52
C ASP A 67 13.72 6.80 27.69
N ARG A 68 13.83 6.26 26.47
CA ARG A 68 14.92 6.59 25.54
C ARG A 68 14.88 8.04 25.10
N PHE A 69 13.70 8.59 24.82
CA PHE A 69 13.50 9.98 24.44
C PHE A 69 14.01 10.92 25.53
N ALA A 70 13.66 10.64 26.78
CA ALA A 70 14.08 11.43 27.93
C ALA A 70 15.61 11.38 28.17
N ALA A 71 16.26 10.26 27.83
CA ALA A 71 17.69 10.07 28.01
C ALA A 71 18.53 10.65 26.87
N ASP A 72 18.19 10.29 25.63
CA ASP A 72 19.06 10.45 24.45
C ASP A 72 18.36 11.17 23.26
N GLY A 73 17.05 11.46 23.37
CA GLY A 73 16.25 12.02 22.28
C GLY A 73 15.61 10.96 21.37
N PRO A 74 15.07 11.36 20.21
CA PRO A 74 14.36 10.43 19.31
C PRO A 74 15.30 9.39 18.73
N VAL A 75 14.79 8.20 18.53
CA VAL A 75 15.58 7.03 18.07
C VAL A 75 15.62 6.89 16.55
N GLY A 76 14.73 7.62 15.86
CA GLY A 76 14.58 7.59 14.41
C GLY A 76 13.38 8.41 13.95
N PRO A 77 13.08 8.41 12.63
CA PRO A 77 12.05 9.24 12.02
C PRO A 77 10.61 8.81 12.36
N LEU A 78 10.41 7.68 13.05
CA LEU A 78 9.12 7.18 13.49
C LEU A 78 9.08 6.98 15.01
N HIS A 79 9.91 7.69 15.77
CA HIS A 79 9.99 7.54 17.22
C HIS A 79 8.63 7.69 17.90
N GLY A 80 8.15 6.63 18.54
CA GLY A 80 6.88 6.62 19.26
C GLY A 80 5.64 6.64 18.37
N ILE A 81 5.80 6.51 17.05
CA ILE A 81 4.69 6.60 16.10
C ILE A 81 3.89 5.29 16.06
N PRO A 82 2.57 5.34 16.31
CA PRO A 82 1.71 4.15 16.23
C PRO A 82 1.51 3.69 14.79
N THR A 83 1.83 2.43 14.53
CA THR A 83 1.88 1.87 13.18
C THR A 83 1.04 0.60 13.06
N ALA A 84 0.28 0.48 11.97
CA ALA A 84 -0.45 -0.74 11.62
C ALA A 84 0.18 -1.37 10.36
N ILE A 85 0.54 -2.65 10.42
CA ILE A 85 1.19 -3.33 9.30
C ILE A 85 0.29 -4.41 8.71
N LYS A 86 0.33 -4.62 7.40
CA LYS A 86 -0.42 -5.69 6.75
C LYS A 86 0.01 -7.06 7.27
N ASP A 87 -0.95 -7.96 7.50
CA ASP A 87 -0.73 -9.29 8.09
C ASP A 87 0.03 -10.31 7.22
N ASN A 88 0.68 -9.86 6.17
CA ASN A 88 1.64 -10.64 5.40
C ASN A 88 3.10 -10.24 5.66
N HIS A 89 3.34 -9.39 6.65
CA HIS A 89 4.68 -9.09 7.17
C HIS A 89 4.97 -9.98 8.37
N ASP A 90 6.05 -10.74 8.32
CA ASP A 90 6.51 -11.56 9.43
C ASP A 90 6.82 -10.70 10.66
N THR A 91 6.41 -11.19 11.82
CA THR A 91 6.66 -10.59 13.13
C THR A 91 6.98 -11.67 14.14
N ALA A 92 8.06 -11.51 14.90
CA ALA A 92 8.47 -12.48 15.92
C ALA A 92 7.60 -12.45 17.21
N ASP A 93 6.69 -11.48 17.33
CA ASP A 93 5.84 -11.25 18.51
C ASP A 93 4.33 -11.37 18.24
N MET A 94 3.91 -11.54 16.98
CA MET A 94 2.50 -11.70 16.58
C MET A 94 2.37 -12.70 15.43
N PRO A 95 1.19 -13.34 15.26
CA PRO A 95 0.96 -14.17 14.11
C PRO A 95 1.12 -13.42 12.77
N THR A 96 1.53 -14.16 11.75
CA THR A 96 1.53 -13.69 10.35
C THR A 96 0.73 -14.68 9.54
N THR A 97 -0.51 -14.31 9.23
CA THR A 97 -1.49 -15.30 8.74
C THR A 97 -1.77 -15.16 7.24
N ALA A 98 -1.39 -14.02 6.66
CA ALA A 98 -1.84 -13.58 5.34
C ALA A 98 -3.37 -13.71 5.16
N GLY A 99 -4.13 -13.56 6.26
CA GLY A 99 -5.58 -13.67 6.32
C GLY A 99 -6.12 -15.12 6.37
N SER A 100 -5.25 -16.12 6.41
CA SER A 100 -5.66 -17.54 6.41
C SER A 100 -5.91 -18.06 7.83
N GLU A 101 -7.07 -18.69 8.05
CA GLU A 101 -7.42 -19.30 9.33
C GLU A 101 -6.46 -20.43 9.75
N LEU A 102 -5.78 -21.09 8.80
CA LEU A 102 -4.79 -22.13 9.12
C LEU A 102 -3.53 -21.57 9.78
N PHE A 103 -3.20 -20.32 9.47
CA PHE A 103 -2.03 -19.64 10.01
C PHE A 103 -2.37 -18.77 11.23
N ALA A 104 -3.60 -18.85 11.78
CA ALA A 104 -4.06 -18.03 12.90
C ALA A 104 -3.15 -18.06 14.14
N ALA A 105 -2.39 -19.14 14.34
CA ALA A 105 -1.44 -19.31 15.44
C ALA A 105 0.03 -19.35 14.98
N PHE A 106 0.31 -19.12 13.70
CA PHE A 106 1.66 -19.16 13.15
C PHE A 106 2.39 -17.85 13.45
N VAL A 107 3.39 -17.93 14.33
CA VAL A 107 4.28 -16.81 14.69
C VAL A 107 5.67 -17.12 14.11
N PRO A 108 6.15 -16.34 13.13
CA PRO A 108 7.51 -16.46 12.60
C PRO A 108 8.58 -16.32 13.70
N ASP A 109 9.77 -16.89 13.48
CA ASP A 109 10.89 -16.78 14.42
C ASP A 109 11.58 -15.40 14.37
N GLU A 110 11.46 -14.69 13.24
CA GLU A 110 12.12 -13.42 12.98
C GLU A 110 11.13 -12.39 12.42
N ASP A 111 11.42 -11.10 12.63
CA ASP A 111 10.70 -10.01 11.98
C ASP A 111 11.08 -9.96 10.48
N ALA A 112 10.12 -9.60 9.63
CA ALA A 112 10.43 -9.20 8.26
C ALA A 112 11.44 -8.03 8.28
N PHE A 113 12.28 -7.92 7.24
CA PHE A 113 13.30 -6.85 7.18
C PHE A 113 12.68 -5.46 7.37
N VAL A 114 11.52 -5.24 6.73
CA VAL A 114 10.77 -3.97 6.83
C VAL A 114 10.28 -3.72 8.26
N VAL A 115 9.82 -4.76 8.96
CA VAL A 115 9.34 -4.67 10.35
C VAL A 115 10.51 -4.33 11.28
N GLU A 116 11.65 -4.99 11.12
CA GLU A 116 12.87 -4.70 11.89
C GLU A 116 13.25 -3.22 11.73
N ARG A 117 13.33 -2.71 10.48
CA ARG A 117 13.67 -1.31 10.22
C ARG A 117 12.66 -0.32 10.81
N LEU A 118 11.36 -0.61 10.73
CA LEU A 118 10.32 0.21 11.37
C LEU A 118 10.52 0.29 12.89
N ARG A 119 10.80 -0.83 13.55
CA ARG A 119 11.06 -0.88 15.01
C ARG A 119 12.31 -0.10 15.40
N GLU A 120 13.37 -0.20 14.60
CA GLU A 120 14.61 0.56 14.79
C GLU A 120 14.42 2.06 14.62
N ALA A 121 13.62 2.46 13.63
CA ALA A 121 13.19 3.84 13.43
C ALA A 121 12.28 4.37 14.56
N GLY A 122 11.86 3.47 15.47
CA GLY A 122 11.12 3.79 16.68
C GLY A 122 9.61 3.64 16.57
N ALA A 123 9.10 3.02 15.50
CA ALA A 123 7.68 2.77 15.36
C ALA A 123 7.15 1.84 16.48
N VAL A 124 5.93 2.10 16.92
CA VAL A 124 5.16 1.26 17.85
C VAL A 124 4.13 0.50 17.02
N ILE A 125 4.43 -0.75 16.67
CA ILE A 125 3.51 -1.59 15.90
C ILE A 125 2.33 -1.99 16.77
N LEU A 126 1.16 -1.43 16.51
CA LEU A 126 -0.06 -1.66 17.27
C LEU A 126 -0.82 -2.91 16.83
N ALA A 127 -0.80 -3.21 15.53
CA ALA A 127 -1.71 -4.21 14.97
C ALA A 127 -1.23 -4.77 13.62
N LYS A 128 -1.65 -6.01 13.35
CA LYS A 128 -1.67 -6.64 12.03
C LYS A 128 -3.04 -6.44 11.39
N THR A 129 -3.10 -5.87 10.20
CA THR A 129 -4.37 -5.53 9.54
C THR A 129 -4.85 -6.61 8.59
N ASN A 130 -6.16 -6.73 8.45
CA ASN A 130 -6.80 -7.63 7.50
C ASN A 130 -6.40 -7.28 6.05
N LEU A 131 -6.57 -8.25 5.16
CA LEU A 131 -6.17 -8.17 3.77
C LEU A 131 -7.06 -9.05 2.90
N GLN A 132 -6.88 -8.96 1.59
CA GLN A 132 -7.28 -10.08 0.73
C GLN A 132 -6.39 -11.26 1.08
N GLU A 133 -6.98 -12.40 1.42
CA GLU A 133 -6.21 -13.57 1.80
C GLU A 133 -5.15 -13.95 0.74
N LEU A 134 -3.94 -14.24 1.23
CA LEU A 134 -2.71 -14.48 0.45
C LEU A 134 -2.35 -13.34 -0.52
N SER A 135 -2.86 -12.13 -0.29
CA SER A 135 -2.78 -11.00 -1.21
C SER A 135 -3.34 -11.26 -2.61
N PHE A 136 -4.17 -12.29 -2.81
CA PHE A 136 -4.57 -12.75 -4.14
C PHE A 136 -6.00 -12.35 -4.52
N GLY A 137 -6.17 -11.07 -4.86
CA GLY A 137 -7.46 -10.45 -5.22
C GLY A 137 -7.55 -9.01 -4.70
N VAL A 138 -8.71 -8.37 -4.87
CA VAL A 138 -8.88 -6.92 -4.67
C VAL A 138 -10.12 -6.54 -3.84
N ASP A 139 -10.70 -7.46 -3.08
CA ASP A 139 -11.89 -7.16 -2.24
C ASP A 139 -11.55 -6.92 -0.77
N SER A 140 -10.40 -7.44 -0.33
CA SER A 140 -10.00 -7.54 1.09
C SER A 140 -10.91 -8.43 1.93
N VAL A 141 -11.11 -9.65 1.41
CA VAL A 141 -11.80 -10.76 2.09
C VAL A 141 -10.78 -11.84 2.46
N SER A 142 -10.87 -12.32 3.70
CA SER A 142 -10.02 -13.40 4.21
C SER A 142 -10.79 -14.44 5.02
N SER A 143 -10.30 -15.68 5.12
CA SER A 143 -10.98 -16.71 5.91
C SER A 143 -10.92 -16.41 7.41
N LEU A 144 -9.82 -15.80 7.88
CA LEU A 144 -9.64 -15.43 9.28
C LEU A 144 -10.43 -14.18 9.68
N GLY A 145 -10.32 -13.10 8.89
CA GLY A 145 -10.88 -11.79 9.23
C GLY A 145 -12.22 -11.47 8.59
N GLY A 146 -12.69 -12.31 7.67
CA GLY A 146 -13.88 -12.03 6.88
C GLY A 146 -13.71 -10.82 5.97
N GLU A 147 -14.79 -10.10 5.74
CA GLU A 147 -14.85 -8.99 4.78
C GLU A 147 -14.47 -7.66 5.43
N THR A 148 -13.40 -7.02 4.95
CA THR A 148 -13.09 -5.63 5.32
C THR A 148 -14.07 -4.67 4.64
N ARG A 149 -14.47 -3.60 5.32
CA ARG A 149 -15.41 -2.59 4.83
C ARG A 149 -14.75 -1.25 4.57
N ASN A 150 -15.27 -0.51 3.59
CA ASN A 150 -14.82 0.84 3.30
C ASN A 150 -15.31 1.82 4.40
N PRO A 151 -14.42 2.63 5.01
CA PRO A 151 -14.82 3.53 6.09
C PRO A 151 -15.69 4.71 5.66
N TYR A 152 -15.71 5.07 4.37
CA TYR A 152 -16.60 6.11 3.83
C TYR A 152 -18.00 5.57 3.51
N ALA A 153 -18.11 4.27 3.24
CA ALA A 153 -19.34 3.57 2.89
C ALA A 153 -19.25 2.11 3.35
N PRO A 154 -19.65 1.78 4.60
CA PRO A 154 -19.41 0.46 5.19
C PRO A 154 -20.11 -0.72 4.50
N ASP A 155 -21.03 -0.47 3.57
CA ASP A 155 -21.65 -1.46 2.70
C ASP A 155 -20.84 -1.69 1.39
N ARG A 156 -19.65 -1.10 1.26
CA ARG A 156 -18.80 -1.19 0.06
C ARG A 156 -17.41 -1.75 0.35
N ARG A 157 -16.75 -2.24 -0.70
CA ARG A 157 -15.38 -2.78 -0.68
C ARG A 157 -14.33 -1.66 -0.55
N PRO A 158 -13.27 -1.83 0.25
CA PRO A 158 -12.14 -0.88 0.34
C PRO A 158 -11.06 -1.09 -0.73
N SER A 159 -11.35 -1.85 -1.79
CA SER A 159 -10.35 -2.51 -2.66
C SER A 159 -9.43 -3.47 -1.88
N GLY A 160 -8.35 -3.95 -2.51
CA GLY A 160 -7.39 -4.86 -1.92
C GLY A 160 -6.07 -4.92 -2.67
N SER A 161 -5.11 -5.71 -2.19
CA SER A 161 -5.20 -6.58 -1.02
C SER A 161 -4.95 -5.88 0.32
N SER A 162 -4.41 -4.67 0.38
CA SER A 162 -4.12 -3.97 1.65
C SER A 162 -5.31 -3.16 2.18
N GLY A 163 -6.55 -3.62 1.97
CA GLY A 163 -7.76 -2.88 2.34
C GLY A 163 -7.95 -2.72 3.85
N GLY A 164 -7.50 -3.67 4.68
CA GLY A 164 -7.54 -3.51 6.14
C GLY A 164 -6.59 -2.41 6.62
N THR A 165 -5.38 -2.32 6.03
CA THR A 165 -4.47 -1.19 6.30
C THR A 165 -5.11 0.13 5.92
N ALA A 166 -5.67 0.21 4.71
CA ALA A 166 -6.31 1.42 4.20
C ALA A 166 -7.51 1.84 5.07
N ALA A 167 -8.39 0.89 5.44
CA ALA A 167 -9.50 1.15 6.34
C ALA A 167 -9.03 1.62 7.73
N ALA A 168 -8.01 0.98 8.30
CA ALA A 168 -7.46 1.35 9.60
C ALA A 168 -6.88 2.78 9.62
N ILE A 169 -6.11 3.14 8.60
CA ILE A 169 -5.47 4.48 8.53
C ILE A 169 -6.48 5.58 8.23
N ALA A 170 -7.43 5.33 7.33
CA ALA A 170 -8.49 6.29 7.00
C ALA A 170 -9.40 6.58 8.20
N SER A 171 -9.59 5.61 9.10
CA SER A 171 -10.38 5.74 10.34
C SER A 171 -9.56 6.09 11.58
N ASN A 172 -8.30 6.55 11.43
CA ASN A 172 -7.43 6.92 12.54
C ASN A 172 -7.27 5.80 13.60
N LEU A 173 -7.12 4.55 13.17
CA LEU A 173 -6.81 3.42 14.08
C LEU A 173 -5.30 3.26 14.31
N ALA A 174 -4.48 3.90 13.47
CA ALA A 174 -3.06 4.12 13.67
C ALA A 174 -2.63 5.41 12.95
N ALA A 175 -1.45 5.93 13.27
CA ALA A 175 -0.93 7.14 12.65
C ALA A 175 -0.47 6.88 11.22
N VAL A 176 0.26 5.78 10.99
CA VAL A 176 0.75 5.34 9.67
C VAL A 176 0.56 3.84 9.49
N GLY A 177 0.57 3.35 8.26
CA GLY A 177 0.56 1.92 8.00
C GLY A 177 1.37 1.48 6.80
N THR A 178 1.53 0.17 6.67
CA THR A 178 2.23 -0.46 5.54
C THR A 178 1.37 -1.50 4.85
N GLY A 179 1.51 -1.58 3.53
CA GLY A 179 0.95 -2.64 2.71
C GLY A 179 2.01 -3.29 1.83
N THR A 180 1.58 -4.23 0.99
CA THR A 180 2.42 -4.79 -0.08
C THR A 180 1.70 -4.70 -1.41
N ASP A 181 2.45 -4.58 -2.50
CA ASP A 181 1.91 -4.42 -3.86
C ASP A 181 2.55 -5.41 -4.83
N THR A 182 1.72 -6.29 -5.37
CA THR A 182 2.03 -7.11 -6.55
C THR A 182 1.43 -6.47 -7.80
N CYS A 183 0.16 -6.07 -7.70
CA CYS A 183 -0.58 -5.33 -8.71
C CYS A 183 -1.73 -4.58 -8.00
N SER A 184 -1.50 -3.31 -7.65
CA SER A 184 -2.46 -2.31 -7.11
C SER A 184 -2.60 -2.26 -5.59
N SER A 185 -2.05 -3.21 -4.85
CA SER A 185 -2.41 -3.39 -3.44
C SER A 185 -1.90 -2.31 -2.47
N VAL A 186 -1.00 -1.39 -2.86
CA VAL A 186 -0.73 -0.14 -2.10
C VAL A 186 -1.19 1.10 -2.86
N ARG A 187 -2.04 0.92 -3.87
CA ARG A 187 -2.48 1.97 -4.80
C ARG A 187 -4.00 2.08 -4.85
N SER A 188 -4.72 1.02 -5.21
CA SER A 188 -6.18 1.06 -5.21
C SER A 188 -6.81 1.15 -3.81
N PRO A 189 -6.33 0.46 -2.73
CA PRO A 189 -6.96 0.65 -1.43
C PRO A 189 -6.83 2.09 -0.90
N PRO A 190 -5.67 2.76 -1.01
CA PRO A 190 -5.57 4.18 -0.68
C PRO A 190 -6.48 5.07 -1.54
N ALA A 191 -6.58 4.83 -2.86
CA ALA A 191 -7.49 5.57 -3.73
C ALA A 191 -8.96 5.45 -3.30
N PHE A 192 -9.36 4.27 -2.80
CA PHE A 192 -10.74 3.97 -2.39
C PHE A 192 -11.07 4.46 -0.99
N THR A 193 -10.07 4.91 -0.23
CA THR A 193 -10.19 5.32 1.17
C THR A 193 -9.59 6.72 1.42
N SER A 194 -9.41 7.51 0.36
CA SER A 194 -8.90 8.89 0.42
C SER A 194 -7.56 8.99 1.19
N LEU A 195 -6.63 8.10 0.86
CA LEU A 195 -5.29 8.05 1.45
C LEU A 195 -4.19 8.22 0.40
N VAL A 196 -2.99 8.48 0.90
CA VAL A 196 -1.75 8.40 0.13
C VAL A 196 -1.23 6.96 0.18
N GLY A 197 -0.80 6.45 -0.97
CA GLY A 197 -0.13 5.16 -1.07
C GLY A 197 1.11 5.27 -1.96
N LEU A 198 2.25 4.76 -1.51
CA LEU A 198 3.48 4.81 -2.31
C LEU A 198 3.97 3.39 -2.58
N ARG A 199 4.00 3.01 -3.86
CA ARG A 199 4.66 1.81 -4.36
C ARG A 199 6.10 2.20 -4.74
N PRO A 200 7.12 1.77 -4.00
CA PRO A 200 8.50 2.15 -4.33
C PRO A 200 9.01 1.36 -5.54
N THR A 201 10.11 1.84 -6.11
CA THR A 201 10.87 1.14 -7.15
C THR A 201 11.22 -0.25 -6.67
N ARG A 202 11.08 -1.24 -7.56
CA ARG A 202 11.49 -2.62 -7.26
C ARG A 202 13.00 -2.64 -6.91
N GLY A 203 13.29 -3.09 -5.68
CA GLY A 203 14.65 -3.12 -5.14
C GLY A 203 15.01 -1.94 -4.25
N LEU A 204 14.06 -1.07 -3.90
CA LEU A 204 14.28 -0.04 -2.88
C LEU A 204 13.97 -0.54 -1.46
N VAL A 205 12.96 -1.39 -1.32
CA VAL A 205 12.51 -2.00 -0.06
C VAL A 205 12.65 -3.52 -0.17
N SER A 206 13.22 -4.16 0.87
CA SER A 206 13.37 -5.62 0.93
C SER A 206 12.02 -6.33 1.02
N ARG A 207 11.98 -7.56 0.49
CA ARG A 207 10.82 -8.47 0.54
C ARG A 207 11.05 -9.65 1.47
N THR A 208 12.18 -9.71 2.17
CA THR A 208 12.48 -10.74 3.16
C THR A 208 11.45 -10.72 4.29
N GLY A 209 10.88 -11.89 4.59
CA GLY A 209 9.81 -12.07 5.58
C GLY A 209 8.45 -11.53 5.15
N LEU A 210 8.20 -11.31 3.85
CA LEU A 210 6.87 -11.05 3.34
C LEU A 210 6.26 -12.32 2.76
N VAL A 211 5.03 -12.69 3.15
CA VAL A 211 4.29 -13.77 2.48
C VAL A 211 4.08 -13.35 1.01
N PRO A 212 4.67 -14.07 0.04
CA PRO A 212 4.79 -13.57 -1.33
C PRO A 212 3.56 -13.90 -2.17
N LEU A 213 3.41 -13.17 -3.27
CA LEU A 213 2.55 -13.54 -4.39
C LEU A 213 3.34 -13.67 -5.69
N SER A 214 4.33 -12.82 -5.93
CA SER A 214 5.19 -12.84 -7.12
C SER A 214 6.46 -12.02 -6.88
N ALA A 215 7.57 -12.71 -6.63
CA ALA A 215 8.88 -12.11 -6.37
C ALA A 215 9.43 -11.27 -7.55
N THR A 216 8.83 -11.34 -8.75
CA THR A 216 9.19 -10.43 -9.85
C THR A 216 8.65 -9.01 -9.65
N GLN A 217 7.63 -8.79 -8.82
CA GLN A 217 6.97 -7.48 -8.71
C GLN A 217 6.48 -7.08 -7.34
N ASP A 218 6.53 -7.99 -6.36
CA ASP A 218 6.21 -7.68 -4.97
C ASP A 218 7.12 -6.57 -4.44
N THR A 219 6.54 -5.70 -3.63
CA THR A 219 7.25 -4.67 -2.85
C THR A 219 6.37 -4.26 -1.67
N ALA A 220 6.95 -3.82 -0.57
CA ALA A 220 6.22 -3.17 0.53
C ALA A 220 6.20 -1.65 0.32
N GLY A 221 5.15 -0.98 0.79
CA GLY A 221 5.00 0.46 0.65
C GLY A 221 4.15 1.09 1.75
N PRO A 222 4.35 2.39 2.06
CA PRO A 222 3.55 3.08 3.06
C PRO A 222 2.14 3.38 2.55
N ILE A 223 1.20 3.38 3.48
CA ILE A 223 -0.19 3.84 3.32
C ILE A 223 -0.46 4.83 4.46
N THR A 224 -0.68 6.11 4.13
CA THR A 224 -0.75 7.20 5.10
C THR A 224 -1.83 8.22 4.74
N ARG A 225 -2.17 9.11 5.68
CA ARG A 225 -3.12 10.21 5.41
C ARG A 225 -2.47 11.36 4.63
N THR A 226 -1.16 11.56 4.82
CA THR A 226 -0.42 12.66 4.19
C THR A 226 0.82 12.17 3.45
N VAL A 227 1.26 12.93 2.44
CA VAL A 227 2.52 12.69 1.71
C VAL A 227 3.72 12.83 2.63
N ALA A 228 3.67 13.77 3.58
CA ALA A 228 4.73 13.94 4.57
C ALA A 228 4.93 12.71 5.46
N ASP A 229 3.85 12.04 5.85
CA ASP A 229 3.91 10.80 6.61
C ASP A 229 4.36 9.62 5.74
N ALA A 230 3.98 9.60 4.45
CA ALA A 230 4.47 8.61 3.49
C ALA A 230 5.99 8.69 3.32
N ALA A 231 6.55 9.90 3.22
CA ALA A 231 7.99 10.13 3.11
C ALA A 231 8.76 9.58 4.32
N ARG A 232 8.31 9.90 5.54
CA ARG A 232 8.93 9.40 6.78
C ARG A 232 8.82 7.90 6.93
N THR A 233 7.67 7.34 6.55
CA THR A 233 7.45 5.89 6.62
C THR A 233 8.31 5.17 5.60
N LEU A 234 8.40 5.65 4.36
CA LEU A 234 9.31 5.11 3.35
C LEU A 234 10.77 5.15 3.83
N GLU A 235 11.21 6.27 4.40
CA GLU A 235 12.57 6.42 4.93
C GLU A 235 12.92 5.35 5.98
N ALA A 236 11.95 4.96 6.81
CA ALA A 236 12.12 3.88 7.78
C ALA A 236 12.07 2.47 7.16
N MET A 237 11.64 2.30 5.92
CA MET A 237 11.48 0.98 5.28
C MET A 237 12.63 0.62 4.34
N VAL A 238 13.31 1.62 3.75
CA VAL A 238 14.33 1.41 2.72
C VAL A 238 15.63 0.86 3.31
N GLY A 239 16.32 0.02 2.54
CA GLY A 239 17.61 -0.52 2.94
C GLY A 239 18.09 -1.65 2.05
N TYR A 240 19.42 -1.84 2.04
CA TYR A 240 20.02 -3.03 1.42
C TYR A 240 19.84 -4.23 2.35
N ASP A 241 19.40 -5.34 1.76
CA ASP A 241 19.22 -6.62 2.43
C ASP A 241 19.98 -7.70 1.63
N PRO A 242 20.99 -8.38 2.21
CA PRO A 242 21.68 -9.47 1.54
C PRO A 242 20.79 -10.70 1.25
N ASP A 243 19.71 -10.90 2.01
CA ASP A 243 18.77 -12.01 1.81
C ASP A 243 17.72 -11.70 0.74
N ASP A 244 17.62 -10.43 0.34
CA ASP A 244 16.94 -9.98 -0.88
C ASP A 244 17.91 -9.26 -1.84
N PRO A 245 18.61 -10.02 -2.72
CA PRO A 245 19.60 -9.45 -3.62
C PRO A 245 19.08 -8.39 -4.60
N VAL A 246 17.76 -8.28 -4.81
CA VAL A 246 17.18 -7.23 -5.68
C VAL A 246 17.36 -5.85 -5.04
N THR A 247 17.48 -5.77 -3.72
CA THR A 247 17.75 -4.51 -2.99
C THR A 247 19.10 -3.88 -3.32
N ALA A 248 20.03 -4.64 -3.92
CA ALA A 248 21.29 -4.09 -4.43
C ALA A 248 21.08 -2.99 -5.47
N LEU A 249 19.92 -2.98 -6.17
CA LEU A 249 19.57 -1.95 -7.14
C LEU A 249 19.33 -0.57 -6.49
N GLY A 250 18.87 -0.53 -5.23
CA GLY A 250 18.59 0.72 -4.50
C GLY A 250 19.79 1.31 -3.76
N VAL A 251 20.95 0.64 -3.77
CA VAL A 251 22.15 1.12 -3.07
C VAL A 251 22.65 2.41 -3.70
N GLY A 252 22.64 3.50 -2.93
CA GLY A 252 23.05 4.83 -3.37
C GLY A 252 21.92 5.67 -3.98
N GLU A 253 20.72 5.11 -4.08
CA GLU A 253 19.53 5.80 -4.62
C GLU A 253 18.68 6.45 -3.51
N VAL A 254 18.86 6.04 -2.25
CA VAL A 254 18.23 6.69 -1.08
C VAL A 254 18.89 8.07 -0.85
N PRO A 255 18.12 9.18 -0.81
CA PRO A 255 18.67 10.51 -0.54
C PRO A 255 19.39 10.56 0.81
N ALA A 256 20.56 11.20 0.86
CA ALA A 256 21.37 11.27 2.07
C ALA A 256 20.69 12.08 3.20
N GLU A 257 19.88 13.06 2.81
CA GLU A 257 19.06 13.92 3.66
C GLU A 257 17.69 13.31 4.01
N GLY A 258 17.38 12.10 3.52
CA GLY A 258 16.10 11.43 3.73
C GLY A 258 15.00 11.91 2.77
N TYR A 259 13.89 11.17 2.73
CA TYR A 259 12.78 11.47 1.81
C TYR A 259 11.97 12.70 2.27
N ALA A 260 11.93 12.97 3.57
CA ALA A 260 11.24 14.14 4.11
C ALA A 260 11.87 15.48 3.66
N ALA A 261 13.12 15.48 3.20
CA ALA A 261 13.78 16.66 2.64
C ALA A 261 13.23 17.08 1.25
N HIS A 262 12.47 16.19 0.61
CA HIS A 262 11.83 16.41 -0.69
C HIS A 262 10.37 16.87 -0.58
N LEU A 263 9.93 17.27 0.60
CA LEU A 263 8.61 17.87 0.81
C LEU A 263 8.65 19.36 0.41
N ASP A 264 8.49 19.60 -0.88
CA ASP A 264 8.50 20.94 -1.49
C ASP A 264 7.09 21.39 -1.88
N ALA A 265 6.58 22.46 -1.26
CA ALA A 265 5.26 23.00 -1.56
C ALA A 265 5.17 23.63 -2.97
N ASP A 266 6.31 24.01 -3.54
CA ASP A 266 6.43 24.56 -4.89
C ASP A 266 6.85 23.48 -5.91
N GLY A 267 6.85 22.20 -5.52
CA GLY A 267 7.36 21.08 -6.32
C GLY A 267 6.68 20.87 -7.70
N LEU A 268 5.49 21.44 -7.90
CA LEU A 268 4.77 21.43 -9.17
C LEU A 268 5.20 22.56 -10.12
N GLU A 269 5.88 23.61 -9.66
CA GLU A 269 6.31 24.72 -10.51
C GLU A 269 7.26 24.25 -11.62
N GLY A 270 6.79 24.32 -12.87
CA GLY A 270 7.57 23.87 -14.03
C GLY A 270 7.65 22.35 -14.18
N ALA A 271 6.92 21.59 -13.37
CA ALA A 271 6.79 20.14 -13.53
C ALA A 271 6.13 19.79 -14.87
N ARG A 272 6.49 18.64 -15.44
CA ARG A 272 5.89 18.15 -16.70
C ARG A 272 5.29 16.77 -16.47
N ILE A 273 3.97 16.66 -16.59
CA ILE A 273 3.23 15.44 -16.27
C ILE A 273 2.50 14.96 -17.53
N GLY A 274 2.73 13.71 -17.94
CA GLY A 274 2.09 13.13 -19.12
C GLY A 274 0.78 12.42 -18.78
N VAL A 275 -0.29 12.66 -19.55
CA VAL A 275 -1.58 12.01 -19.32
C VAL A 275 -1.67 10.71 -20.13
N ALA A 276 -1.69 9.57 -19.44
CA ALA A 276 -1.78 8.26 -20.06
C ALA A 276 -3.24 7.91 -20.38
N ARG A 277 -3.79 8.54 -21.44
CA ARG A 277 -5.22 8.50 -21.78
C ARG A 277 -5.80 7.10 -22.00
N ASP A 278 -5.00 6.16 -22.48
CA ASP A 278 -5.44 4.76 -22.65
C ASP A 278 -5.87 4.11 -21.32
N LEU A 279 -5.36 4.59 -20.18
CA LEU A 279 -5.72 4.09 -18.85
C LEU A 279 -7.00 4.73 -18.29
N PHE A 280 -7.58 5.72 -18.98
CA PHE A 280 -8.88 6.34 -18.65
C PHE A 280 -10.06 5.65 -19.37
N GLU A 281 -9.80 4.61 -20.17
CA GLU A 281 -10.84 3.84 -20.85
C GLU A 281 -11.29 2.67 -19.98
N VAL A 282 -12.57 2.28 -20.07
CA VAL A 282 -13.08 1.08 -19.40
C VAL A 282 -12.66 -0.15 -20.20
N SER A 283 -12.12 -1.16 -19.52
CA SER A 283 -11.59 -2.36 -20.17
C SER A 283 -12.71 -3.30 -20.63
N ASP A 284 -13.80 -3.39 -19.85
CA ASP A 284 -15.00 -4.15 -20.21
C ASP A 284 -16.27 -3.26 -20.14
N PRO A 285 -16.85 -2.86 -21.29
CA PRO A 285 -18.03 -2.00 -21.30
C PRO A 285 -19.31 -2.69 -20.80
N GLU A 286 -19.32 -4.02 -20.63
CA GLU A 286 -20.44 -4.75 -20.01
C GLU A 286 -20.32 -4.79 -18.48
N ASN A 287 -19.21 -4.32 -17.92
CA ASN A 287 -18.96 -4.24 -16.50
C ASN A 287 -19.80 -3.14 -15.85
N PRO A 288 -20.48 -3.38 -14.71
CA PRO A 288 -21.17 -2.33 -13.95
C PRO A 288 -20.29 -1.13 -13.58
N ALA A 289 -18.97 -1.32 -13.47
CA ALA A 289 -18.03 -0.21 -13.29
C ALA A 289 -18.08 0.84 -14.42
N ALA A 290 -18.46 0.44 -15.64
CA ALA A 290 -18.64 1.34 -16.77
C ALA A 290 -19.63 2.47 -16.48
N ASP A 291 -20.66 2.19 -15.67
CA ASP A 291 -21.67 3.18 -15.27
C ASP A 291 -21.07 4.27 -14.34
N THR A 292 -19.97 3.95 -13.66
CA THR A 292 -19.29 4.87 -12.74
C THR A 292 -18.03 5.52 -13.32
N ALA A 293 -17.58 5.07 -14.48
CA ALA A 293 -16.32 5.49 -15.09
C ALA A 293 -16.29 7.00 -15.37
N GLU A 294 -17.38 7.58 -15.87
CA GLU A 294 -17.47 9.02 -16.13
C GLU A 294 -17.26 9.85 -14.84
N ALA A 295 -17.77 9.36 -13.70
CA ALA A 295 -17.59 10.02 -12.41
C ALA A 295 -16.13 9.93 -11.94
N VAL A 296 -15.47 8.78 -12.10
CA VAL A 296 -14.03 8.62 -11.82
C VAL A 296 -13.21 9.58 -12.68
N VAL A 297 -13.45 9.59 -13.99
CA VAL A 297 -12.75 10.49 -14.93
C VAL A 297 -12.96 11.94 -14.52
N SER A 298 -14.19 12.36 -14.25
CA SER A 298 -14.48 13.75 -13.88
C SER A 298 -13.74 14.20 -12.61
N VAL A 299 -13.61 13.34 -11.60
CA VAL A 299 -12.86 13.68 -10.38
C VAL A 299 -11.36 13.75 -10.66
N VAL A 300 -10.82 12.84 -11.47
CA VAL A 300 -9.39 12.87 -11.84
C VAL A 300 -9.06 14.06 -12.75
N GLU A 301 -9.92 14.44 -13.69
CA GLU A 301 -9.77 15.67 -14.48
C GLU A 301 -9.74 16.90 -13.58
N SER A 302 -10.62 16.96 -12.57
CA SER A 302 -10.60 18.07 -11.60
C SER A 302 -9.30 18.13 -10.81
N ALA A 303 -8.73 16.97 -10.43
CA ALA A 303 -7.42 16.92 -9.79
C ALA A 303 -6.27 17.34 -10.74
N MET A 304 -6.39 17.02 -12.04
CA MET A 304 -5.44 17.48 -13.07
C MET A 304 -5.51 18.99 -13.29
N ASP A 305 -6.70 19.59 -13.24
CA ASP A 305 -6.86 21.06 -13.25
C ASP A 305 -6.12 21.72 -12.06
N GLU A 306 -6.17 21.12 -10.87
CA GLU A 306 -5.44 21.60 -9.69
C GLU A 306 -3.91 21.44 -9.85
N LEU A 307 -3.43 20.37 -10.50
CA LEU A 307 -2.01 20.21 -10.84
C LEU A 307 -1.53 21.34 -11.76
N GLU A 308 -2.30 21.69 -12.80
CA GLU A 308 -1.98 22.81 -13.70
C GLU A 308 -2.04 24.16 -12.98
N ALA A 309 -3.07 24.37 -12.14
CA ALA A 309 -3.21 25.59 -11.35
C ALA A 309 -2.04 25.81 -10.37
N ALA A 310 -1.45 24.72 -9.87
CA ALA A 310 -0.25 24.72 -9.03
C ALA A 310 1.07 24.81 -9.80
N GLY A 311 1.03 24.93 -11.14
CA GLY A 311 2.19 25.28 -11.97
C GLY A 311 2.77 24.14 -12.81
N ALA A 312 2.16 22.95 -12.80
CA ALA A 312 2.56 21.86 -13.70
C ALA A 312 2.09 22.13 -15.14
N THR A 313 2.81 21.54 -16.09
CA THR A 313 2.40 21.46 -17.50
C THR A 313 1.92 20.03 -17.79
N LEU A 314 0.67 19.87 -18.21
CA LEU A 314 0.17 18.59 -18.68
C LEU A 314 0.52 18.38 -20.17
N VAL A 315 1.08 17.21 -20.47
CA VAL A 315 1.29 16.73 -21.84
C VAL A 315 0.23 15.67 -22.11
N ASP A 316 -0.76 16.01 -22.91
CA ASP A 316 -1.96 15.19 -23.12
C ASP A 316 -2.30 15.07 -24.61
N PRO A 317 -2.31 13.85 -25.21
CA PRO A 317 -2.03 12.54 -24.59
C PRO A 317 -0.55 12.14 -24.61
N VAL A 318 -0.17 11.18 -23.75
CA VAL A 318 1.10 10.43 -23.83
C VAL A 318 0.82 8.93 -23.92
N GLU A 319 1.15 8.35 -25.07
CA GLU A 319 1.09 6.90 -25.29
C GLU A 319 2.35 6.22 -24.75
N VAL A 320 2.18 5.24 -23.87
CA VAL A 320 3.30 4.59 -23.18
C VAL A 320 3.60 3.23 -23.78
N VAL A 321 2.64 2.32 -23.69
CA VAL A 321 2.75 0.94 -24.15
C VAL A 321 1.38 0.42 -24.57
N ASP A 322 1.36 -0.43 -25.59
CA ASP A 322 0.15 -1.11 -26.06
C ASP A 322 -0.43 -2.03 -24.97
N GLY A 323 -1.75 -1.98 -24.79
CA GLY A 323 -2.47 -2.73 -23.74
C GLY A 323 -2.35 -4.25 -23.89
N ASP A 324 -2.52 -4.79 -25.10
CA ASP A 324 -2.37 -6.23 -25.35
C ASP A 324 -0.94 -6.70 -25.03
N PHE A 325 0.06 -5.86 -25.35
CA PHE A 325 1.45 -6.15 -25.02
C PHE A 325 1.69 -6.12 -23.50
N LEU A 326 1.12 -5.15 -22.79
CA LEU A 326 1.18 -5.04 -21.34
C LEU A 326 0.60 -6.30 -20.66
N ASP A 327 -0.59 -6.73 -21.06
CA ASP A 327 -1.28 -7.91 -20.51
C ASP A 327 -0.50 -9.21 -20.75
N SER A 328 0.21 -9.29 -21.88
CA SER A 328 1.00 -10.45 -22.24
C SER A 328 2.25 -10.68 -21.37
N ALA A 329 2.54 -9.79 -20.43
CA ALA A 329 3.73 -9.80 -19.58
C ALA A 329 3.46 -10.25 -18.12
N ARG A 330 2.27 -10.81 -17.86
CA ARG A 330 1.86 -11.34 -16.56
C ARG A 330 2.63 -12.60 -16.16
N VAL A 331 3.08 -12.65 -14.90
CA VAL A 331 3.87 -13.77 -14.34
C VAL A 331 3.33 -14.37 -13.05
N VAL A 332 2.32 -13.74 -12.40
CA VAL A 332 1.79 -14.20 -11.10
C VAL A 332 1.35 -15.66 -11.14
N ASN A 333 0.71 -16.09 -12.23
CA ASN A 333 0.23 -17.46 -12.40
C ASN A 333 1.34 -18.50 -12.61
N LYS A 334 2.59 -18.06 -12.70
CA LYS A 334 3.78 -18.90 -12.78
C LYS A 334 4.57 -18.87 -11.47
N GLU A 335 4.50 -17.75 -10.75
CA GLU A 335 5.37 -17.51 -9.59
C GLU A 335 4.72 -17.86 -8.26
N PHE A 336 3.39 -17.73 -8.12
CA PHE A 336 2.75 -17.78 -6.81
C PHE A 336 2.98 -19.10 -6.06
N GLU A 337 2.73 -20.26 -6.69
CA GLU A 337 2.99 -21.57 -6.05
C GLU A 337 4.47 -21.72 -5.68
N ARG A 338 5.39 -21.37 -6.59
CA ARG A 338 6.84 -21.48 -6.37
C ARG A 338 7.29 -20.61 -5.18
N ASP A 339 6.88 -19.35 -5.18
CA ASP A 339 7.35 -18.36 -4.22
C ASP A 339 6.73 -18.59 -2.84
N PHE A 340 5.45 -18.97 -2.78
CA PHE A 340 4.79 -19.32 -1.52
C PHE A 340 5.36 -20.60 -0.90
N ASP A 341 5.59 -21.65 -1.69
CA ASP A 341 6.21 -22.89 -1.21
C ASP A 341 7.65 -22.64 -0.72
N ALA A 342 8.40 -21.76 -1.38
CA ALA A 342 9.74 -21.36 -0.94
C ALA A 342 9.70 -20.57 0.39
N TYR A 343 8.71 -19.69 0.57
CA TYR A 343 8.48 -18.97 1.82
C TYR A 343 8.16 -19.94 2.96
N LEU A 344 7.29 -20.94 2.75
CA LEU A 344 6.99 -21.95 3.76
C LEU A 344 8.22 -22.79 4.10
N ALA A 345 9.00 -23.21 3.10
CA ALA A 345 10.21 -23.99 3.32
C ALA A 345 11.34 -23.23 4.05
N ALA A 346 11.33 -21.90 3.99
CA ALA A 346 12.22 -21.06 4.79
C ALA A 346 11.82 -21.03 6.27
N HIS A 347 10.57 -21.36 6.58
CA HIS A 347 10.04 -21.49 7.92
C HIS A 347 10.06 -22.96 8.40
N GLY A 348 10.26 -23.16 9.70
CA GLY A 348 10.45 -24.51 10.25
C GLY A 348 9.15 -25.25 10.61
N ASP A 349 8.17 -24.55 11.17
CA ASP A 349 6.94 -25.14 11.73
C ASP A 349 5.71 -24.39 11.19
N THR A 350 5.35 -24.67 9.94
CA THR A 350 4.16 -24.12 9.27
C THR A 350 2.99 -25.11 9.34
N PRO A 351 1.73 -24.63 9.34
CA PRO A 351 0.55 -25.51 9.40
C PRO A 351 0.34 -26.38 8.15
N VAL A 352 0.99 -26.02 7.04
CA VAL A 352 1.00 -26.71 5.75
C VAL A 352 2.38 -26.53 5.10
N ASP A 353 2.77 -27.43 4.20
CA ASP A 353 4.07 -27.42 3.54
C ASP A 353 4.03 -26.79 2.13
N SER A 354 2.84 -26.52 1.58
CA SER A 354 2.68 -25.96 0.23
C SER A 354 1.35 -25.23 -0.01
N LEU A 355 1.29 -24.41 -1.05
CA LEU A 355 0.06 -23.78 -1.55
C LEU A 355 -0.99 -24.83 -1.96
N ARG A 356 -0.54 -25.96 -2.51
CA ARG A 356 -1.44 -27.08 -2.86
C ARG A 356 -2.11 -27.65 -1.61
N GLU A 357 -1.36 -27.92 -0.56
CA GLU A 357 -1.93 -28.43 0.69
C GLU A 357 -2.88 -27.42 1.35
N LEU A 358 -2.53 -26.13 1.31
CA LEU A 358 -3.42 -25.05 1.73
C LEU A 358 -4.74 -25.07 0.94
N ALA A 359 -4.69 -25.22 -0.38
CA ALA A 359 -5.89 -25.26 -1.21
C ALA A 359 -6.73 -26.53 -0.95
N GLU A 360 -6.08 -27.68 -0.76
CA GLU A 360 -6.73 -28.97 -0.48
C GLU A 360 -7.38 -29.04 0.91
N SER A 361 -6.93 -28.20 1.85
CA SER A 361 -7.53 -28.09 3.19
C SER A 361 -8.99 -27.59 3.16
N GLY A 362 -9.36 -26.84 2.12
CA GLY A 362 -10.69 -26.26 1.95
C GLY A 362 -11.00 -25.07 2.87
N THR A 363 -9.98 -24.46 3.49
CA THR A 363 -10.16 -23.32 4.42
C THR A 363 -10.05 -21.95 3.77
N MET A 364 -9.52 -21.86 2.53
CA MET A 364 -9.39 -20.59 1.83
C MET A 364 -10.74 -19.88 1.66
N ALA A 365 -10.73 -18.55 1.72
CA ALA A 365 -11.86 -17.71 1.35
C ALA A 365 -12.33 -18.09 -0.07
N PRO A 366 -13.66 -18.20 -0.34
CA PRO A 366 -14.16 -18.72 -1.60
C PRO A 366 -13.60 -18.01 -2.85
N SER A 367 -13.47 -16.68 -2.81
CA SER A 367 -12.93 -15.90 -3.94
C SER A 367 -11.44 -16.15 -4.19
N VAL A 368 -10.66 -16.53 -3.17
CA VAL A 368 -9.26 -16.91 -3.30
C VAL A 368 -9.14 -18.35 -3.77
N ALA A 369 -9.93 -19.27 -3.20
CA ALA A 369 -9.96 -20.68 -3.56
C ALA A 369 -10.27 -20.87 -5.06
N GLU A 370 -11.27 -20.16 -5.59
CA GLU A 370 -11.61 -20.18 -7.02
C GLU A 370 -10.39 -19.76 -7.88
N ARG A 371 -9.73 -18.65 -7.52
CA ARG A 371 -8.58 -18.16 -8.30
C ARG A 371 -7.38 -19.11 -8.23
N VAL A 372 -7.13 -19.76 -7.09
CA VAL A 372 -6.01 -20.71 -6.94
C VAL A 372 -6.29 -22.02 -7.67
N LEU A 373 -7.48 -22.59 -7.49
CA LEU A 373 -7.85 -23.90 -8.04
C LEU A 373 -8.11 -23.84 -9.55
N ASP A 374 -8.79 -22.79 -10.03
CA ASP A 374 -9.23 -22.67 -11.42
C ASP A 374 -8.36 -21.71 -12.25
N GLY A 375 -7.57 -20.84 -11.61
CA GLY A 375 -6.74 -19.82 -12.28
C GLY A 375 -5.40 -20.32 -12.83
N GLY A 376 -5.17 -21.64 -12.83
CA GLY A 376 -3.92 -22.24 -13.32
C GLY A 376 -2.70 -21.89 -12.46
N ILE A 377 -2.92 -21.69 -11.15
CA ILE A 377 -1.87 -21.36 -10.18
C ILE A 377 -1.12 -22.61 -9.71
N LEU A 378 -1.81 -23.74 -9.57
CA LEU A 378 -1.23 -24.97 -9.03
C LEU A 378 -0.63 -25.85 -10.13
N GLY A 379 0.42 -26.60 -9.77
CA GLY A 379 1.08 -27.57 -10.65
C GLY A 379 2.06 -26.94 -11.62
N VAL A 380 2.53 -25.72 -11.33
CA VAL A 380 3.46 -24.96 -12.15
C VAL A 380 4.80 -24.71 -11.46
N ALA A 381 4.87 -24.78 -10.12
CA ALA A 381 6.09 -24.46 -9.37
C ALA A 381 7.33 -25.22 -9.87
N GLU A 382 7.19 -26.53 -10.12
CA GLU A 382 8.25 -27.32 -10.74
C GLU A 382 8.40 -26.98 -12.23
N GLY A 383 9.52 -26.36 -12.60
CA GLY A 383 9.89 -26.11 -14.00
C GLY A 383 9.56 -24.71 -14.51
N VAL A 384 9.05 -23.79 -13.67
CA VAL A 384 8.89 -22.36 -14.04
C VAL A 384 10.20 -21.77 -14.55
N ASP A 385 11.31 -22.08 -13.90
CA ASP A 385 12.64 -21.56 -14.30
C ASP A 385 13.12 -22.13 -15.65
N ASP A 386 12.50 -23.20 -16.16
CA ASP A 386 12.75 -23.78 -17.49
C ASP A 386 11.64 -23.44 -18.51
N ASP A 387 10.55 -22.79 -18.10
CA ASP A 387 9.39 -22.49 -18.94
C ASP A 387 9.71 -21.34 -19.94
N PRO A 388 9.76 -21.61 -21.26
CA PRO A 388 10.04 -20.56 -22.24
C PRO A 388 9.00 -19.44 -22.27
N GLU A 389 7.74 -19.70 -21.91
CA GLU A 389 6.71 -18.65 -21.84
C GLU A 389 6.95 -17.73 -20.64
N TYR A 390 7.41 -18.26 -19.51
CA TYR A 390 7.80 -17.44 -18.36
C TYR A 390 8.95 -16.50 -18.72
N HIS A 391 10.02 -17.02 -19.34
CA HIS A 391 11.13 -16.20 -19.82
C HIS A 391 10.72 -15.17 -20.88
N ARG A 392 9.76 -15.50 -21.75
CA ARG A 392 9.17 -14.54 -22.70
C ARG A 392 8.43 -13.43 -21.98
N ALA A 393 7.60 -13.76 -20.98
CA ALA A 393 6.90 -12.77 -20.18
C ALA A 393 7.90 -11.84 -19.46
N LEU A 394 8.95 -12.38 -18.83
CA LEU A 394 10.02 -11.57 -18.22
C LEU A 394 10.71 -10.64 -19.24
N ALA A 395 11.03 -11.14 -20.43
CA ALA A 395 11.62 -10.31 -21.49
C ALA A 395 10.67 -9.19 -21.97
N ARG A 396 9.35 -9.46 -22.04
CA ARG A 396 8.36 -8.44 -22.37
C ARG A 396 8.31 -7.35 -21.30
N ARG A 397 8.38 -7.69 -20.01
CA ARG A 397 8.44 -6.71 -18.91
C ARG A 397 9.62 -5.77 -19.03
N GLU A 398 10.80 -6.27 -19.39
CA GLU A 398 11.98 -5.43 -19.64
C GLU A 398 11.80 -4.50 -20.85
N THR A 399 11.13 -4.98 -21.91
CA THR A 399 10.73 -4.12 -23.04
C THR A 399 9.77 -3.02 -22.59
N ILE A 400 8.69 -3.37 -21.88
CA ILE A 400 7.69 -2.42 -21.36
C ILE A 400 8.37 -1.37 -20.47
N ARG A 401 9.27 -1.78 -19.57
CA ARG A 401 10.07 -0.88 -18.73
C ARG A 401 10.91 0.07 -19.57
N THR A 402 11.63 -0.45 -20.54
CA THR A 402 12.51 0.34 -21.40
C THR A 402 11.71 1.35 -22.22
N GLU A 403 10.59 0.95 -22.81
CA GLU A 403 9.73 1.83 -23.61
C GLU A 403 9.08 2.92 -22.75
N THR A 404 8.60 2.56 -21.56
CA THR A 404 8.01 3.52 -20.61
C THR A 404 9.03 4.58 -20.18
N VAL A 405 10.24 4.17 -19.79
CA VAL A 405 11.31 5.10 -19.39
C VAL A 405 11.76 5.95 -20.58
N ASN A 406 11.89 5.37 -21.78
CA ASN A 406 12.23 6.12 -22.98
C ASN A 406 11.17 7.19 -23.30
N ARG A 407 9.88 6.88 -23.10
CA ARG A 407 8.80 7.84 -23.31
C ARG A 407 8.88 8.99 -22.30
N LEU A 408 9.02 8.68 -21.01
CA LEU A 408 9.21 9.69 -19.96
C LEU A 408 10.37 10.65 -20.29
N VAL A 409 11.50 10.11 -20.78
CA VAL A 409 12.67 10.93 -21.14
C VAL A 409 12.45 11.71 -22.44
N ALA A 410 11.88 11.09 -23.48
CA ALA A 410 11.72 11.72 -24.79
C ALA A 410 10.75 12.90 -24.78
N GLU A 411 9.72 12.83 -23.96
CA GLU A 411 8.71 13.88 -23.78
C GLU A 411 9.08 14.87 -22.64
N ASP A 412 10.24 14.68 -22.01
CA ASP A 412 10.74 15.47 -20.88
C ASP A 412 9.73 15.52 -19.72
N LEU A 413 9.32 14.35 -19.23
CA LEU A 413 8.30 14.20 -18.19
C LEU A 413 8.94 13.85 -16.84
N ASP A 414 8.38 14.43 -15.78
CA ASP A 414 8.64 14.06 -14.40
C ASP A 414 7.87 12.80 -14.01
N ALA A 415 6.61 12.69 -14.45
CA ALA A 415 5.71 11.59 -14.14
C ALA A 415 4.64 11.39 -15.22
N LEU A 416 3.99 10.22 -15.20
CA LEU A 416 2.72 9.98 -15.87
C LEU A 416 1.57 10.06 -14.86
N VAL A 417 0.40 10.55 -15.28
CA VAL A 417 -0.82 10.57 -14.47
C VAL A 417 -1.92 9.70 -15.09
N TYR A 418 -2.59 8.91 -14.24
CA TYR A 418 -3.75 8.09 -14.60
C TYR A 418 -4.56 7.66 -13.36
N PRO A 419 -5.83 7.28 -13.49
CA PRO A 419 -6.59 6.68 -12.39
C PRO A 419 -6.04 5.29 -12.04
N PRO A 420 -5.86 4.93 -10.74
CA PRO A 420 -5.46 3.58 -10.35
C PRO A 420 -6.57 2.52 -10.56
N SER A 421 -7.81 2.96 -10.74
CA SER A 421 -8.98 2.14 -11.04
C SER A 421 -10.01 2.97 -11.80
N MET A 422 -10.69 2.37 -12.78
CA MET A 422 -11.84 2.98 -13.48
C MET A 422 -13.20 2.68 -12.81
N ALA A 423 -13.17 1.90 -11.74
CA ALA A 423 -14.34 1.54 -10.94
C ALA A 423 -14.32 2.26 -9.59
N LEU A 424 -15.49 2.72 -9.13
CA LEU A 424 -15.70 3.14 -7.74
C LEU A 424 -15.76 1.93 -6.79
N PRO A 425 -15.68 2.15 -5.46
CA PRO A 425 -16.00 1.13 -4.46
C PRO A 425 -17.35 0.46 -4.72
N VAL A 426 -17.36 -0.85 -4.99
CA VAL A 426 -18.61 -1.60 -5.23
C VAL A 426 -19.31 -2.00 -3.94
N ALA A 427 -20.62 -2.20 -4.01
CA ALA A 427 -21.43 -2.66 -2.88
C ALA A 427 -21.16 -4.14 -2.55
N ILE A 428 -21.22 -4.50 -1.27
CA ILE A 428 -21.13 -5.87 -0.76
C ILE A 428 -22.52 -6.52 -0.98
N PRO A 429 -22.62 -7.73 -1.56
CA PRO A 429 -21.57 -8.74 -1.68
C PRO A 429 -20.80 -8.76 -3.01
N ASP A 430 -21.03 -7.80 -3.92
CA ASP A 430 -20.37 -7.79 -5.22
C ASP A 430 -18.84 -7.66 -5.10
N HIS A 431 -18.16 -8.11 -6.15
CA HIS A 431 -16.71 -8.16 -6.24
C HIS A 431 -16.19 -6.98 -7.06
N GLN A 432 -15.09 -6.40 -6.60
CA GLN A 432 -14.41 -5.35 -7.33
C GLN A 432 -13.86 -5.92 -8.64
N PRO A 433 -14.16 -5.31 -9.81
CA PRO A 433 -13.69 -5.85 -11.07
C PRO A 433 -12.18 -5.65 -11.23
N PHE A 434 -11.45 -6.76 -11.20
CA PHE A 434 -9.99 -6.73 -11.35
C PHE A 434 -9.55 -6.13 -12.70
N SER A 435 -10.33 -6.32 -13.78
CA SER A 435 -10.05 -5.76 -15.11
C SER A 435 -10.01 -4.23 -15.14
N GLU A 436 -10.65 -3.57 -14.18
CA GLU A 436 -10.69 -2.11 -14.11
C GLU A 436 -9.57 -1.52 -13.25
N MET A 437 -8.70 -2.35 -12.66
CA MET A 437 -7.49 -1.90 -11.99
C MET A 437 -6.44 -1.53 -13.03
N ARG A 438 -5.79 -0.37 -12.89
CA ARG A 438 -4.71 0.09 -13.78
C ARG A 438 -3.35 -0.25 -13.19
N CYS A 439 -3.14 -1.53 -12.91
CA CYS A 439 -2.06 -1.95 -12.02
C CYS A 439 -0.80 -2.44 -12.73
N GLU A 440 -0.96 -2.89 -13.96
CA GLU A 440 0.03 -3.60 -14.77
C GLU A 440 1.21 -2.70 -15.08
N LEU A 441 1.01 -1.43 -15.47
CA LEU A 441 2.11 -0.57 -15.89
C LEU A 441 3.19 -0.41 -14.81
N SER A 442 2.81 0.04 -13.60
CA SER A 442 3.73 0.16 -12.47
C SER A 442 4.30 -1.20 -12.03
N ALA A 443 3.43 -2.23 -11.94
CA ALA A 443 3.84 -3.56 -11.51
C ALA A 443 4.84 -4.22 -12.46
N HIS A 444 4.62 -4.08 -13.77
CA HIS A 444 5.38 -4.75 -14.83
C HIS A 444 6.71 -4.07 -15.07
N THR A 445 6.74 -2.75 -14.97
CA THR A 445 7.98 -1.96 -15.12
C THR A 445 8.83 -1.95 -13.86
N GLY A 446 8.25 -2.16 -12.68
CA GLY A 446 8.93 -2.03 -11.39
C GLY A 446 9.29 -0.58 -11.04
N LEU A 447 8.66 0.39 -11.73
CA LEU A 447 8.82 1.82 -11.48
C LEU A 447 8.03 2.24 -10.23
N PRO A 448 8.44 3.34 -9.56
CA PRO A 448 7.73 3.84 -8.41
C PRO A 448 6.45 4.54 -8.84
N SER A 449 5.41 4.44 -8.02
CA SER A 449 4.24 5.29 -8.13
C SER A 449 3.70 5.74 -6.79
N ILE A 450 3.08 6.92 -6.78
CA ILE A 450 2.36 7.48 -5.64
C ILE A 450 0.90 7.70 -6.03
N VAL A 451 -0.01 7.18 -5.21
CA VAL A 451 -1.43 7.48 -5.28
C VAL A 451 -1.75 8.60 -4.31
N LEU A 452 -2.53 9.55 -4.79
CA LEU A 452 -3.00 10.72 -4.03
C LEU A 452 -4.53 10.77 -4.08
N PRO A 453 -5.21 11.26 -3.02
CA PRO A 453 -6.63 11.52 -3.09
C PRO A 453 -6.93 12.56 -4.18
N ALA A 454 -7.84 12.26 -5.09
CA ALA A 454 -8.27 13.17 -6.16
C ALA A 454 -9.52 13.96 -5.75
N GLY A 455 -10.32 13.39 -4.85
CA GLY A 455 -11.58 13.94 -4.40
C GLY A 455 -12.62 12.85 -4.18
N PHE A 456 -13.89 13.17 -4.42
CA PHE A 456 -15.00 12.26 -4.18
C PHE A 456 -15.98 12.29 -5.35
N ALA A 457 -16.47 11.12 -5.74
CA ALA A 457 -17.55 10.95 -6.70
C ALA A 457 -18.87 10.68 -5.97
N ASP A 458 -19.96 11.28 -6.45
CA ASP A 458 -21.29 10.96 -5.96
C ASP A 458 -21.70 9.56 -6.42
N ALA A 459 -21.99 8.64 -5.50
CA ALA A 459 -22.53 7.34 -5.83
C ALA A 459 -24.06 7.32 -5.83
N GLU A 460 -24.64 6.38 -6.60
CA GLU A 460 -26.05 6.03 -6.45
C GLU A 460 -26.32 5.60 -4.99
N GLY A 461 -27.13 6.40 -4.28
CA GLY A 461 -27.35 6.24 -2.83
C GLY A 461 -27.02 7.49 -2.00
N GLY A 462 -26.28 8.45 -2.58
CA GLY A 462 -26.01 9.76 -1.97
C GLY A 462 -24.75 9.83 -1.09
N GLU A 463 -23.97 8.75 -1.00
CA GLU A 463 -22.67 8.73 -0.34
C GLU A 463 -21.58 9.19 -1.31
N ALA A 464 -20.67 10.05 -0.84
CA ALA A 464 -19.52 10.51 -1.60
C ALA A 464 -18.38 9.49 -1.47
N LEU A 465 -18.00 8.84 -2.56
CA LEU A 465 -16.97 7.80 -2.58
C LEU A 465 -15.61 8.36 -2.97
N PRO A 466 -14.53 8.02 -2.23
CA PRO A 466 -13.20 8.48 -2.58
C PRO A 466 -12.77 8.02 -3.98
N VAL A 467 -12.08 8.93 -4.69
CA VAL A 467 -11.35 8.66 -5.92
C VAL A 467 -9.93 9.15 -5.72
N GLY A 468 -8.95 8.43 -6.28
CA GLY A 468 -7.55 8.82 -6.31
C GLY A 468 -7.02 8.89 -7.75
N PHE A 469 -5.85 9.50 -7.91
CA PHE A 469 -5.04 9.36 -9.13
C PHE A 469 -3.63 8.86 -8.76
N GLU A 470 -2.95 8.27 -9.72
CA GLU A 470 -1.61 7.74 -9.59
C GLU A 470 -0.63 8.60 -10.40
N LEU A 471 0.52 8.92 -9.80
CA LEU A 471 1.70 9.45 -10.50
C LEU A 471 2.76 8.36 -10.60
N LEU A 472 3.14 7.97 -11.82
CA LEU A 472 4.22 7.00 -12.10
C LEU A 472 5.51 7.73 -12.46
N GLY A 473 6.58 7.44 -11.73
CA GLY A 473 7.88 8.08 -11.90
C GLY A 473 8.91 7.24 -12.66
N ARG A 474 10.08 7.84 -12.87
CA ARG A 474 11.29 7.13 -13.33
C ARG A 474 11.84 6.22 -12.22
N PRO A 475 12.72 5.24 -12.53
CA PRO A 475 13.34 4.42 -11.50
C PRO A 475 14.01 5.31 -10.46
N PHE A 476 13.78 5.00 -9.17
CA PHE A 476 14.34 5.72 -8.03
C PHE A 476 13.95 7.21 -7.94
N ALA A 477 12.87 7.61 -8.61
CA ALA A 477 12.33 8.96 -8.58
C ALA A 477 11.28 9.18 -7.48
N GLU A 478 11.24 8.34 -6.43
CA GLU A 478 10.41 8.58 -5.25
C GLU A 478 10.59 10.00 -4.67
N PRO A 479 11.80 10.58 -4.60
CA PRO A 479 11.97 11.97 -4.17
C PRO A 479 11.15 12.96 -5.03
N ARG A 480 11.20 12.82 -6.35
CA ARG A 480 10.44 13.66 -7.28
C ARG A 480 8.94 13.43 -7.15
N LEU A 481 8.51 12.18 -6.97
CA LEU A 481 7.08 11.86 -6.75
C LEU A 481 6.56 12.46 -5.45
N LEU A 482 7.38 12.49 -4.39
CA LEU A 482 7.04 13.12 -3.11
C LEU A 482 6.95 14.65 -3.25
N GLU A 483 7.86 15.29 -4.00
CA GLU A 483 7.78 16.73 -4.31
C GLU A 483 6.46 17.08 -5.01
N LEU A 484 6.15 16.35 -6.09
CA LEU A 484 4.92 16.56 -6.87
C LEU A 484 3.67 16.32 -6.02
N GLY A 485 3.64 15.21 -5.28
CA GLY A 485 2.50 14.84 -4.46
C GLY A 485 2.27 15.77 -3.29
N TYR A 486 3.34 16.23 -2.63
CA TYR A 486 3.23 17.16 -1.52
C TYR A 486 2.75 18.53 -1.99
N ALA A 487 3.29 19.07 -3.08
CA ALA A 487 2.80 20.30 -3.68
C ALA A 487 1.31 20.21 -4.05
N TYR A 488 0.88 19.11 -4.66
CA TYR A 488 -0.54 18.86 -4.96
C TYR A 488 -1.40 18.80 -3.68
N GLU A 489 -0.99 18.02 -2.68
CA GLU A 489 -1.70 17.88 -1.41
C GLU A 489 -1.90 19.24 -0.71
N ARG A 490 -0.87 20.09 -0.73
CA ARG A 490 -0.91 21.44 -0.15
C ARG A 490 -1.79 22.42 -0.93
N ALA A 491 -1.88 22.26 -2.24
CA ALA A 491 -2.68 23.13 -3.11
C ALA A 491 -4.17 22.75 -3.10
N ALA A 492 -4.49 21.45 -3.19
CA ALA A 492 -5.84 20.95 -3.38
C ALA A 492 -6.58 20.57 -2.08
N GLU A 493 -5.84 20.26 -0.99
CA GLU A 493 -6.38 19.74 0.27
C GLU A 493 -7.49 18.67 0.09
N PRO A 494 -7.23 17.59 -0.70
CA PRO A 494 -8.29 16.76 -1.28
C PRO A 494 -8.91 15.77 -0.30
N ARG A 495 -8.19 15.42 0.78
CA ARG A 495 -8.64 14.44 1.78
C ARG A 495 -9.69 15.05 2.71
N ARG A 496 -10.69 14.24 3.05
CA ARG A 496 -11.63 14.51 4.16
C ARG A 496 -11.76 13.24 4.99
N PRO A 497 -11.73 13.29 6.33
CA PRO A 497 -11.90 12.08 7.13
C PRO A 497 -13.31 11.48 6.97
N PRO A 498 -13.48 10.15 7.11
CA PRO A 498 -14.80 9.53 7.07
C PRO A 498 -15.62 9.94 8.31
N GLU A 499 -16.79 10.55 8.11
CA GLU A 499 -17.59 11.20 9.17
C GLU A 499 -17.89 10.32 10.38
N ARG A 500 -18.04 9.00 10.17
CA ARG A 500 -18.32 8.04 11.26
C ARG A 500 -17.17 7.89 12.26
N PHE A 501 -15.95 8.23 11.84
CA PHE A 501 -14.72 8.00 12.62
C PHE A 501 -13.94 9.30 12.90
N ALA A 502 -14.51 10.45 12.52
CA ALA A 502 -13.95 11.80 12.61
C ALA A 502 -14.43 12.58 13.85
#